data_AF-A0A959NBM1-F1
#
_entry.id   AF-A0A959NBM1-F1
#
_cell.length_a   1.000
_cell.length_b   1.000
_cell.length_c   1.000
_cell.angle_alpha   90.00
_cell.angle_beta   90.00
_cell.angle_gamma   90.00
#
_symmetry.space_group_name_H-M   'P 1'
#
loop_
_entity.id
_entity.type
_entity.pdbx_description
1 polymer ?
#
loop_
_entity_poly.entity_id
_entity_poly.type
_entity_poly.pdbx_seq_one_letter_code
_entity_poly.pdbx_strand_id
1 'polypeptide(L)' 'NHCWRLWHDPVITWDGLVAPCCFDKDAQHRLGDLKEKSFKEIWNNGAYSSFRKKIIKGRKNIDICANCSEGTKVWTHE' A
#
# COMPACT_ATOMS: atom_id res chain seq x y z
N ASN A 1 1.95 -7.87 -11.59
CA ASN A 1 2.36 -7.57 -10.20
C ASN A 1 3.05 -6.21 -10.12
N HIS A 2 2.35 -5.15 -10.54
CA HIS A 2 2.83 -3.77 -10.49
C HIS A 2 1.75 -2.93 -9.79
N CYS A 3 2.16 -1.99 -8.95
CA CYS A 3 1.31 -1.03 -8.27
C CYS A 3 2.13 0.25 -8.11
N TRP A 4 1.74 1.32 -8.78
CA TRP A 4 2.46 2.60 -8.73
C TRP A 4 2.18 3.32 -7.40
N ARG A 5 0.91 3.29 -6.97
CA ARG A 5 0.43 3.98 -5.78
C ARG A 5 1.21 3.65 -4.49
N LEU A 6 1.60 2.39 -4.30
CA LEU A 6 2.37 1.96 -3.12
C LEU A 6 3.70 2.73 -2.94
N TRP A 7 4.27 3.23 -4.03
CA TRP A 7 5.57 3.91 -4.02
C TRP A 7 5.46 5.43 -3.93
N HIS A 8 4.28 5.98 -4.19
CA HIS A 8 4.09 7.43 -4.38
C HIS A 8 3.02 8.04 -3.47
N ASP A 9 1.96 7.30 -3.15
CA ASP A 9 0.80 7.82 -2.42
C ASP A 9 0.45 6.96 -1.18
N PRO A 10 1.28 7.00 -0.12
CA PRO A 10 0.88 6.49 1.18
C PRO A 10 -0.34 7.25 1.72
N VAL A 11 -1.11 6.59 2.57
CA VAL A 11 -2.25 7.22 3.26
C VAL A 11 -1.91 7.38 4.73
N ILE A 12 -2.23 8.56 5.27
CA ILE A 12 -2.14 8.85 6.69
C ILE A 12 -3.57 9.09 7.18
N THR A 13 -4.01 8.33 8.17
CA THR A 13 -5.33 8.48 8.79
C THR A 13 -5.34 9.69 9.72
N TRP A 14 -6.54 10.14 10.09
CA TRP A 14 -6.72 11.30 10.98
C TRP A 14 -6.06 11.11 12.37
N ASP A 15 -5.94 9.87 12.83
CA ASP A 15 -5.33 9.51 14.10
C ASP A 15 -3.82 9.20 13.99
N GLY A 16 -3.21 9.39 12.81
CA GLY A 16 -1.76 9.28 12.61
C GLY A 16 -1.25 7.92 12.15
N LEU A 17 -2.12 6.96 11.86
CA LEU A 17 -1.72 5.67 11.32
C LEU A 17 -1.32 5.80 9.84
N VAL A 18 -0.29 5.06 9.45
CA VAL A 18 0.19 5.01 8.07
C VAL A 18 -0.27 3.71 7.41
N ALA A 19 -0.94 3.82 6.27
CA ALA A 19 -1.45 2.72 5.47
C ALA A 19 -0.81 2.72 4.06
N PRO A 20 -0.71 1.55 3.39
CA PRO A 20 -0.04 1.40 2.10
C PRO A 20 -0.75 2.09 0.93
N CYS A 21 -2.08 2.27 1.02
CA CYS A 21 -2.94 2.64 -0.09
C CYS A 21 -4.33 3.07 0.41
N CYS A 22 -5.05 3.91 -0.35
CA CYS A 22 -6.42 4.29 -0.04
C CYS A 22 -7.45 3.16 -0.21
N PHE A 23 -7.10 2.07 -0.89
CA PHE A 23 -7.94 0.86 -0.96
C PHE A 23 -8.01 0.12 0.39
N ASP A 24 -7.09 0.42 1.32
CA ASP A 24 -7.15 -0.03 2.70
C ASP A 24 -8.07 0.87 3.53
N LYS A 25 -9.38 0.78 3.25
CA LYS A 25 -10.39 1.74 3.76
C LYS A 25 -10.41 1.85 5.29
N ASP A 26 -10.17 0.74 5.97
CA ASP A 26 -10.20 0.66 7.44
C ASP A 26 -8.79 0.63 8.06
N ALA A 27 -7.75 0.90 7.25
CA ALA A 27 -6.35 0.83 7.65
C ALA A 27 -6.02 -0.51 8.37
N GLN A 28 -6.41 -1.64 7.78
CA GLN A 28 -6.11 -2.97 8.32
C GLN A 28 -4.65 -3.35 8.09
N HIS A 29 -4.03 -2.84 7.02
CA HIS A 29 -2.62 -3.08 6.68
C HIS A 29 -1.72 -1.96 7.23
N ARG A 30 -1.82 -1.68 8.54
CA ARG A 30 -1.02 -0.63 9.21
C ARG A 30 0.48 -0.86 9.03
N LEU A 31 1.19 0.16 8.59
CA LEU A 31 2.64 0.13 8.37
C LEU A 31 3.42 0.90 9.44
N GLY A 32 2.73 1.74 10.22
CA GLY A 32 3.29 2.46 11.37
C GLY A 32 2.31 3.47 11.95
N ASP A 33 2.75 4.15 13.01
CA ASP A 33 2.03 5.22 13.70
C ASP A 33 2.96 6.44 13.85
N LEU A 34 2.52 7.61 13.38
CA LEU A 34 3.26 8.87 13.45
C LEU A 34 3.38 9.43 14.87
N LYS A 35 2.61 8.91 15.84
CA LYS A 35 2.78 9.21 17.27
C LYS A 35 4.04 8.58 17.84
N GLU A 36 4.55 7.53 17.22
CA GLU A 36 5.71 6.77 17.71
C GLU A 36 6.99 7.04 16.90
N LYS A 37 6.87 7.13 15.57
CA LYS A 37 8.01 7.22 14.65
C LYS A 37 7.79 8.26 13.59
N SER A 38 8.86 8.89 13.12
CA SER A 38 8.76 9.80 11.98
C SER A 38 8.30 9.05 10.72
N PHE A 39 7.65 9.77 9.80
CA PHE A 39 7.25 9.19 8.53
C PHE A 39 8.43 8.56 7.76
N LYS A 40 9.62 9.18 7.81
CA LYS A 40 10.82 8.67 7.16
C LYS A 40 11.25 7.31 7.72
N GLU A 41 11.14 7.11 9.03
CA GLU A 41 11.42 5.82 9.65
C GLU A 41 10.39 4.77 9.25
N ILE A 42 9.10 5.13 9.25
CA ILE A 42 8.01 4.24 8.83
C ILE A 42 8.18 3.80 7.37
N TRP A 43 8.45 4.75 6.47
CA TRP A 43 8.61 4.50 5.02
C TRP A 43 9.74 3.51 4.69
N ASN A 44 10.77 3.49 5.54
CA ASN A 44 11.95 2.64 5.39
C ASN A 44 11.93 1.42 6.32
N ASN A 45 10.87 1.21 7.10
CA ASN A 45 10.81 0.12 8.06
C ASN A 45 10.59 -1.26 7.41
N GLY A 46 10.69 -2.30 8.23
CA GLY A 46 10.47 -3.69 7.82
C GLY A 46 9.04 -3.98 7.37
N ALA A 47 8.02 -3.34 7.96
CA ALA A 47 6.63 -3.54 7.59
C ALA A 47 6.35 -3.04 6.16
N TYR A 48 6.81 -1.83 5.83
CA TYR A 48 6.70 -1.23 4.51
C TYR A 48 7.46 -2.04 3.46
N SER A 49 8.71 -2.41 3.77
CA SER A 49 9.52 -3.27 2.90
C SER A 49 8.86 -4.63 2.64
N SER A 50 8.26 -5.23 3.67
CA SER A 50 7.57 -6.51 3.55
C SER A 50 6.32 -6.40 2.70
N PHE A 51 5.53 -5.33 2.86
CA PHE A 51 4.36 -5.09 2.04
C PHE A 51 4.72 -4.91 0.55
N ARG A 52 5.76 -4.12 0.25
CA ARG A 52 6.32 -3.97 -1.11
C ARG A 52 6.73 -5.31 -1.72
N LYS A 53 7.40 -6.17 -0.95
CA LYS A 53 7.75 -7.53 -1.39
C LYS A 53 6.52 -8.39 -1.69
N LYS A 54 5.46 -8.29 -0.89
CA LYS A 54 4.20 -9.04 -1.15
C LYS A 54 3.58 -8.62 -2.49
N ILE A 55 3.56 -7.33 -2.81
CA ILE A 55 3.05 -6.84 -4.11
C ILE A 55 3.83 -7.42 -5.29
N ILE A 56 5.17 -7.44 -5.20
CA ILE A 56 6.04 -7.99 -6.24
C ILE A 56 5.75 -9.49 -6.45
N LYS A 57 5.57 -10.24 -5.35
CA LYS A 57 5.23 -11.66 -5.41
C LYS A 57 3.85 -11.92 -6.03
N GLY A 58 2.88 -11.06 -5.79
CA GLY A 58 1.52 -11.28 -6.28
C GLY A 58 0.50 -10.37 -5.64
N ARG A 59 -0.12 -9.48 -6.43
CA ARG A 59 -1.21 -8.62 -5.94
C ARG A 59 -2.47 -9.39 -5.54
N LYS A 60 -2.72 -10.52 -6.20
CA LYS A 60 -3.83 -11.43 -5.88
C LYS A 60 -3.77 -12.03 -4.47
N ASN A 61 -2.61 -11.96 -3.80
CA ASN A 61 -2.40 -12.52 -2.46
C ASN A 61 -2.66 -11.48 -1.34
N ILE A 62 -3.06 -10.27 -1.71
CA ILE A 62 -3.40 -9.20 -0.77
C ILE A 62 -4.84 -8.81 -1.09
N ASP A 63 -5.72 -8.98 -0.13
CA ASP A 63 -7.16 -8.68 -0.15
C ASP A 63 -7.47 -7.31 -0.77
N ILE A 64 -6.84 -6.23 -0.28
CA ILE A 64 -7.08 -4.87 -0.80
C ILE A 64 -6.53 -4.65 -2.22
N CYS A 65 -5.63 -5.52 -2.70
CA CYS A 65 -4.98 -5.39 -4.00
C CYS A 65 -5.58 -6.30 -5.08
N ALA A 66 -6.25 -7.38 -4.67
CA ALA A 66 -6.75 -8.42 -5.57
C ALA A 66 -7.80 -7.88 -6.56
N ASN A 67 -8.62 -6.91 -6.12
CA ASN A 67 -9.67 -6.28 -6.92
C ASN A 67 -9.35 -4.81 -7.29
N CYS A 68 -8.10 -4.39 -7.13
CA CYS A 68 -7.68 -3.02 -7.43
C CYS A 68 -7.32 -2.87 -8.92
N SER A 69 -7.87 -1.86 -9.59
CA SER A 69 -7.65 -1.59 -11.02
C SER A 69 -6.32 -0.90 -11.33
N GLU A 70 -5.57 -0.44 -10.31
CA GLU A 70 -4.24 0.15 -10.50
C GLU A 70 -3.36 -0.74 -11.38
N GLY A 71 -2.73 -0.21 -12.43
CA GLY A 71 -1.86 -0.99 -13.32
C GLY A 71 -2.55 -2.12 -14.11
N THR A 72 -3.88 -2.16 -14.18
CA THR A 72 -4.63 -3.02 -15.11
C THR A 72 -4.84 -2.29 -16.44
N LYS A 73 -4.89 -3.04 -17.55
CA LYS A 73 -5.22 -2.46 -18.86
C LYS A 73 -6.73 -2.26 -18.91
N VAL A 74 -7.17 -1.00 -18.96
CA VAL A 74 -8.59 -0.64 -19.01
C VAL A 74 -9.14 -0.67 -20.45
N TRP A 75 -8.25 -0.65 -21.45
CA TRP A 75 -8.61 -0.66 -22.86
C TRP A 75 -7.77 -1.71 -23.61
N THR A 76 -8.45 -2.65 -24.25
CA THR A 76 -7.88 -3.49 -25.31
C THR A 76 -8.56 -3.06 -26.61
N HIS A 77 -7.83 -2.36 -27.48
CA HIS A 77 -8.26 -2.28 -28.87
C HIS A 77 -8.01 -3.67 -29.49
N GLU A 78 -9.07 -4.27 -30.01
CA GLU A 78 -9.01 -5.40 -30.94
C GLU A 78 -8.38 -4.99 -32.26
#